data_AF-Q115I1-F1
#
_entry.id   AF-Q115I1-F1
#
_cell.length_a   1.000
_cell.length_b   1.000
_cell.length_c   1.000
_cell.angle_alpha   90.00
_cell.angle_beta   90.00
_cell.angle_gamma   90.00
#
_symmetry.space_group_name_H-M   'P 1'
#
loop_
_entity.id
_entity.type
_entity.pdbx_description
1 polymer ?
#
loop_
_entity_poly.entity_id
_entity_poly.type
_entity_poly.pdbx_seq_one_letter_code
_entity_poly.pdbx_strand_id
1 'polypeptide(L)'
;MAYYTAILTIAVKIESLQPVFTEILNNCGCEIIYTQKYYLMAREFPGQVSFSQLVTIEITLYRVTNNSENIQLNIVTRNEELPLKSSNHCSQVFDLLTYLIVENSNWELLERII
;
A
#
# COMPACT_ATOMS: atom_id res chain seq x y z
N MET A 1 -7.07 -7.10 15.86
CA MET A 1 -6.22 -6.69 14.74
C MET A 1 -7.09 -6.57 13.51
N ALA A 2 -7.21 -5.37 12.96
CA ALA A 2 -7.82 -5.15 11.66
C ALA A 2 -6.75 -5.38 10.58
N TYR A 3 -7.13 -6.04 9.50
CA TYR A 3 -6.21 -6.50 8.46
C TYR A 3 -6.93 -6.50 7.12
N TYR A 4 -6.36 -5.78 6.16
CA TYR A 4 -6.90 -5.62 4.81
C TYR A 4 -5.80 -5.90 3.79
N THR A 5 -6.18 -6.51 2.67
CA THR A 5 -5.23 -6.90 1.62
C THR A 5 -5.76 -6.57 0.25
N ALA A 6 -4.86 -6.24 -0.66
CA ALA A 6 -5.15 -6.16 -2.07
C ALA A 6 -4.02 -6.80 -2.86
N ILE A 7 -4.37 -7.42 -3.99
CA ILE A 7 -3.44 -7.79 -5.04
C ILE A 7 -3.77 -6.94 -6.26
N LEU A 8 -2.81 -6.13 -6.69
CA LEU A 8 -2.96 -5.25 -7.85
C LEU A 8 -1.89 -5.57 -8.87
N THR A 9 -2.20 -5.62 -10.15
CA THR A 9 -1.20 -5.72 -11.22
C THR A 9 -1.18 -4.41 -12.00
N ILE A 10 -0.01 -3.78 -12.11
CA ILE A 10 0.18 -2.50 -12.80
C ILE A 10 1.27 -2.61 -13.87
N ALA A 11 1.09 -1.87 -14.97
CA ALA A 11 2.06 -1.78 -16.04
C ALA A 11 3.07 -0.65 -15.77
N VAL A 12 4.25 -1.00 -15.22
CA VAL A 12 5.32 -0.06 -14.87
C VAL A 12 6.67 -0.77 -14.74
N LYS A 13 7.76 -0.02 -14.97
CA LYS A 13 9.11 -0.46 -14.62
C LYS A 13 9.35 -0.35 -13.13
N ILE A 14 9.89 -1.40 -12.51
CA ILE A 14 10.08 -1.43 -11.06
C ILE A 14 10.98 -0.29 -10.55
N GLU A 15 11.94 0.16 -11.37
CA GLU A 15 12.86 1.24 -11.05
C GLU A 15 12.15 2.59 -10.87
N SER A 16 10.95 2.75 -11.44
CA SER A 16 10.14 3.97 -11.34
C SER A 16 9.20 3.98 -10.13
N LEU A 17 9.05 2.85 -9.42
CA LEU A 17 8.02 2.69 -8.38
C LEU A 17 8.36 3.40 -7.07
N GLN A 18 9.61 3.36 -6.64
CA GLN A 18 10.01 3.87 -5.32
C GLN A 18 9.65 5.35 -5.08
N PRO A 19 9.96 6.31 -5.99
CA PRO A 19 9.57 7.70 -5.78
C PRO A 19 8.05 7.89 -5.76
N VAL A 20 7.30 7.18 -6.61
CA VAL A 20 5.84 7.28 -6.67
C VAL A 20 5.18 6.72 -5.40
N PHE A 21 5.66 5.58 -4.89
CA PHE A 21 5.15 5.05 -3.61
C PHE A 21 5.46 5.97 -2.44
N THR A 22 6.61 6.64 -2.44
CA THR A 22 6.93 7.61 -1.38
C THR A 22 5.91 8.73 -1.34
N GLU A 23 5.48 9.24 -2.50
CA GLU A 23 4.44 10.28 -2.59
C GLU A 23 3.07 9.74 -2.17
N ILE A 24 2.65 8.59 -2.69
CA ILE A 24 1.37 7.95 -2.34
C ILE A 24 1.27 7.72 -0.83
N LEU A 25 2.32 7.16 -0.22
CA LEU A 25 2.33 6.85 1.21
C LEU A 25 2.31 8.12 2.06
N ASN A 26 3.03 9.18 1.67
CA ASN A 26 2.94 10.47 2.35
C ASN A 26 1.53 11.05 2.27
N ASN A 27 0.84 10.93 1.15
CA ASN A 27 -0.57 11.34 1.01
C ASN A 27 -1.53 10.52 1.87
N CYS A 28 -1.14 9.28 2.22
CA CYS A 28 -1.83 8.44 3.21
C CYS A 28 -1.42 8.75 4.67
N GLY A 29 -0.61 9.78 4.91
CA GLY A 29 -0.07 10.08 6.23
C GLY A 29 0.92 9.03 6.75
N CYS A 30 1.59 8.31 5.85
CA CYS A 30 2.52 7.24 6.17
C CYS A 30 3.95 7.53 5.68
N GLU A 31 4.94 7.19 6.50
CA GLU A 31 6.36 7.22 6.16
C GLU A 31 6.90 5.82 5.86
N ILE A 32 7.81 5.72 4.89
CA ILE A 32 8.55 4.47 4.65
C ILE A 32 9.56 4.28 5.78
N ILE A 33 9.40 3.22 6.57
CA ILE A 33 10.31 2.86 7.66
C ILE A 33 11.33 1.79 7.25
N TYR A 34 11.06 1.07 6.16
CA TYR A 34 11.94 0.05 5.64
C TYR A 34 11.72 -0.17 4.15
N THR A 35 12.81 -0.35 3.40
CA THR A 35 12.75 -0.63 1.96
C THR A 35 13.84 -1.61 1.56
N GLN A 36 13.47 -2.53 0.68
CA GLN A 36 14.34 -3.43 -0.08
C GLN A 36 13.88 -3.43 -1.55
N LYS A 37 14.62 -4.12 -2.42
CA LYS A 37 14.40 -4.14 -3.86
C LYS A 37 12.96 -4.48 -4.30
N TYR A 38 12.29 -5.38 -3.58
CA TYR A 38 10.95 -5.88 -3.93
C TYR A 38 9.96 -5.79 -2.77
N TYR A 39 10.29 -5.00 -1.74
CA TYR A 39 9.50 -4.93 -0.52
C TYR A 39 9.67 -3.55 0.10
N LEU A 40 8.58 -2.95 0.53
CA LEU A 40 8.60 -1.77 1.37
C LEU A 40 7.62 -1.94 2.51
N MET A 41 7.95 -1.29 3.62
CA MET A 41 7.11 -1.19 4.80
C MET A 41 7.01 0.28 5.18
N ALA A 42 5.78 0.72 5.39
CA ALA A 42 5.47 2.06 5.81
C ALA A 42 4.62 2.03 7.09
N ARG A 43 4.68 3.13 7.84
CA ARG A 43 3.93 3.32 9.07
C ARG A 43 3.32 4.70 9.07
N GLU A 44 2.10 4.80 9.56
CA GLU A 44 1.42 6.06 9.78
C GLU A 44 2.19 6.97 10.74
N PHE A 45 2.16 8.28 10.50
CA PHE A 45 2.76 9.27 11.38
C PHE A 45 2.11 9.22 12.76
N PRO A 46 2.90 9.09 13.84
CA PRO A 46 2.36 9.14 15.19
C PRO A 46 1.81 10.54 15.53
N GLY A 47 0.85 10.58 16.45
CA GLY A 47 0.31 11.82 17.01
C GLY A 47 -1.02 12.31 16.41
N GLN A 48 -1.49 11.72 15.32
CA GLN A 48 -2.81 12.02 14.74
C GLN A 48 -3.90 11.05 15.21
N VAL A 49 -3.52 9.82 15.58
CA VAL A 49 -4.40 8.75 16.04
C VAL A 49 -3.84 8.10 17.30
N SER A 50 -4.67 7.30 17.98
CA SER A 50 -4.21 6.54 19.14
C SER A 50 -3.22 5.44 18.73
N PHE A 51 -2.37 4.99 19.66
CA PHE A 51 -1.32 4.02 19.32
C PHE A 51 -1.86 2.72 18.72
N SER A 52 -3.01 2.24 19.19
CA SER A 52 -3.66 1.04 18.64
C SER A 52 -4.18 1.21 17.22
N GLN A 53 -4.33 2.46 16.77
CA GLN A 53 -4.85 2.78 15.44
C GLN A 53 -3.74 2.94 14.41
N LEU A 54 -2.48 3.13 14.84
CA LEU A 54 -1.36 3.33 13.94
C LEU A 54 -1.28 2.22 12.90
N VAL A 55 -1.44 2.62 11.65
CA VAL A 55 -1.44 1.70 10.53
C VAL A 55 -0.02 1.37 10.10
N THR A 56 0.20 0.09 9.84
CA THR A 56 1.38 -0.44 9.16
C THR A 56 0.97 -0.95 7.79
N ILE A 57 1.67 -0.51 6.76
CA ILE A 57 1.47 -0.93 5.36
C ILE A 57 2.70 -1.72 4.92
N GLU A 58 2.48 -2.88 4.33
CA GLU A 58 3.52 -3.67 3.69
C GLU A 58 3.14 -3.85 2.22
N ILE A 59 4.08 -3.55 1.31
CA ILE A 59 3.88 -3.73 -0.13
C ILE A 59 5.00 -4.61 -0.64
N THR A 60 4.64 -5.77 -1.19
CA THR A 60 5.56 -6.69 -1.84
C THR A 60 5.38 -6.65 -3.35
N LEU A 61 6.48 -6.59 -4.08
CA LEU A 61 6.51 -6.43 -5.54
C LEU A 61 6.94 -7.75 -6.19
N TYR A 62 6.13 -8.27 -7.10
CA TYR A 62 6.43 -9.46 -7.91
C TYR A 62 6.42 -9.10 -9.38
N ARG A 63 7.38 -9.60 -10.16
CA ARG A 63 7.33 -9.48 -11.63
C ARG A 63 6.36 -10.53 -12.17
N VAL A 64 5.35 -10.07 -12.89
CA VAL A 64 4.39 -10.94 -13.56
C VAL A 64 4.93 -11.16 -14.98
N THR A 65 5.57 -12.31 -15.20
CA THR A 65 6.29 -12.71 -16.45
C THR A 65 7.75 -12.23 -16.58
N ASN A 66 8.44 -12.73 -17.62
CA ASN A 66 9.79 -12.31 -18.00
C ASN A 66 9.83 -10.89 -18.59
N ASN A 67 8.68 -10.24 -18.79
CA ASN A 67 8.62 -8.87 -19.28
C ASN A 67 8.74 -7.91 -18.09
N SER A 68 9.68 -6.97 -18.14
CA SER A 68 10.06 -6.09 -17.02
C SER A 68 9.06 -4.98 -16.69
N GLU A 69 7.88 -5.01 -17.30
CA GLU A 69 6.93 -3.90 -17.31
C GLU A 69 5.60 -4.22 -16.60
N ASN A 70 5.43 -5.43 -16.06
CA ASN A 70 4.24 -5.78 -15.28
C ASN A 70 4.62 -6.17 -13.86
N ILE A 71 4.14 -5.40 -12.88
CA ILE A 71 4.43 -5.61 -11.47
C ILE A 71 3.12 -5.91 -10.74
N GLN A 72 3.09 -7.05 -10.05
CA GLN A 72 2.07 -7.38 -9.08
C GLN A 72 2.48 -6.84 -7.71
N LEU A 73 1.59 -6.06 -7.12
CA LEU A 73 1.65 -5.51 -5.79
C LEU A 73 0.81 -6.40 -4.88
N ASN A 74 1.43 -6.98 -3.86
CA ASN A 74 0.71 -7.55 -2.73
C ASN A 74 0.76 -6.55 -1.59
N ILE A 75 -0.39 -5.97 -1.27
CA ILE A 75 -0.53 -4.92 -0.26
C ILE A 75 -1.19 -5.53 0.96
N VAL A 76 -0.62 -5.24 2.11
CA VAL A 76 -1.13 -5.60 3.43
C VAL A 76 -1.22 -4.33 4.25
N THR A 77 -2.37 -4.07 4.85
CA THR A 77 -2.59 -2.92 5.73
C THR A 77 -3.16 -3.42 7.04
N ARG A 78 -2.50 -3.10 8.16
CA ARG A 78 -2.84 -3.66 9.48
C ARG A 78 -2.63 -2.66 10.61
N ASN A 79 -3.43 -2.78 11.66
CA ASN A 79 -3.23 -2.10 12.93
C ASN A 79 -3.77 -2.96 14.10
N GLU A 80 -3.59 -2.46 15.32
CA GLU A 80 -4.00 -3.16 16.55
C GLU A 80 -5.48 -2.96 16.91
N GLU A 81 -6.28 -2.29 16.06
CA GLU A 81 -7.72 -2.17 16.30
C GLU A 81 -8.42 -3.53 16.27
N LEU A 82 -9.51 -3.67 17.02
CA LEU A 82 -10.37 -4.84 16.90
C LEU A 82 -11.24 -4.70 15.65
N PRO A 83 -11.40 -5.77 14.84
CA PRO A 83 -12.16 -5.75 13.59
C PRO A 83 -13.68 -5.62 13.78
N LEU A 84 -14.15 -5.35 15.01
CA LEU A 84 -15.56 -5.29 15.39
C LEU A 84 -16.31 -4.10 14.77
N LYS A 85 -15.59 -3.17 14.12
CA LYS A 85 -16.17 -2.08 13.31
C LYS A 85 -15.71 -2.24 11.87
N SER A 86 -16.67 -2.38 10.96
CA SER A 86 -16.43 -2.52 9.51
C SER A 86 -15.83 -1.26 8.87
N SER A 87 -16.10 -0.08 9.42
CA SER A 87 -15.45 1.19 9.08
C SER A 87 -14.54 1.63 10.23
N ASN A 88 -13.35 1.05 10.32
CA ASN A 88 -12.31 1.43 11.27
C ASN A 88 -11.22 2.28 10.57
N HIS A 89 -10.26 2.79 11.34
CA HIS A 89 -9.21 3.65 10.81
C HIS A 89 -8.34 2.91 9.79
N CYS A 90 -8.03 1.64 10.06
CA CYS A 90 -7.27 0.78 9.14
C CYS A 90 -7.95 0.64 7.77
N SER A 91 -9.28 0.44 7.73
CA SER A 91 -10.02 0.41 6.45
C SER A 91 -9.95 1.72 5.69
N GLN A 92 -10.00 2.87 6.38
CA GLN A 92 -9.95 4.18 5.71
C GLN A 92 -8.59 4.43 5.06
N VAL A 93 -7.51 4.08 5.75
CA VAL A 93 -6.15 4.17 5.19
C VAL A 93 -5.97 3.20 4.02
N PHE A 94 -6.50 1.98 4.14
CA PHE A 94 -6.46 0.99 3.05
C PHE A 94 -7.24 1.44 1.80
N ASP A 95 -8.44 1.98 1.99
CA ASP A 95 -9.28 2.49 0.89
C ASP A 95 -8.60 3.68 0.19
N LEU A 96 -8.02 4.60 0.96
CA LEU A 96 -7.26 5.72 0.41
C LEU A 96 -6.01 5.26 -0.36
N LEU A 97 -5.23 4.34 0.21
CA LEU A 97 -4.04 3.79 -0.43
C LEU A 97 -4.39 3.11 -1.76
N THR A 98 -5.39 2.24 -1.76
CA THR A 98 -5.80 1.51 -2.97
C THR A 98 -6.36 2.46 -4.02
N TYR A 99 -7.14 3.48 -3.63
CA TYR A 99 -7.60 4.53 -4.53
C TYR A 99 -6.43 5.29 -5.18
N LEU A 100 -5.46 5.75 -4.39
CA LEU A 100 -4.30 6.50 -4.92
C LEU A 100 -3.41 5.66 -5.83
N ILE A 101 -3.36 4.34 -5.64
CA ILE A 101 -2.65 3.43 -6.54
C ILE A 101 -3.45 3.21 -7.83
N VAL A 102 -4.76 2.98 -7.74
CA VAL A 102 -5.62 2.72 -8.90
C VAL A 102 -5.72 3.93 -9.83
N GLU A 103 -5.83 5.13 -9.27
CA GLU A 103 -5.99 6.38 -10.03
C GLU A 103 -4.65 7.04 -10.42
N ASN A 104 -3.52 6.36 -10.20
CA ASN A 104 -2.21 6.95 -10.46
C ASN A 104 -1.90 6.98 -11.96
N SER A 105 -1.61 8.16 -12.51
CA SER A 105 -1.30 8.32 -13.94
C SER A 105 0.07 7.78 -14.36
N ASN A 106 0.94 7.36 -13.42
CA ASN A 106 2.26 6.83 -13.74
C ASN A 106 2.23 5.39 -14.27
N TRP A 107 1.07 4.71 -14.21
CA TRP A 107 0.93 3.32 -14.67
C TRP A 107 -0.50 3.02 -15.12
N GLU A 108 -0.65 1.92 -15.85
CA GLU A 108 -1.95 1.36 -16.20
C GLU A 108 -2.31 0.23 -15.23
N LEU A 109 -3.53 0.24 -14.69
CA LEU A 109 -4.04 -0.86 -13.87
C LEU A 109 -4.48 -2.01 -14.78
N LEU A 110 -3.84 -3.17 -14.61
CA LEU A 110 -4.14 -4.38 -15.39
C LEU A 110 -5.11 -5.32 -14.65
N GLU A 111 -4.97 -5.45 -13.33
CA GLU A 111 -5.80 -6.35 -12.52
C GLU A 111 -5.94 -5.83 -11.08
N ARG A 112 -7.08 -6.10 -10.44
CA ARG A 112 -7.37 -5.74 -9.05
C ARG A 112 -8.18 -6.83 -8.36
N ILE A 113 -7.67 -7.33 -7.23
CA ILE A 113 -8.31 -8.28 -6.33
C ILE A 113 -8.25 -7.70 -4.91
N ILE A 114 -9.40 -7.61 -4.23
CA ILE A 114 -9.55 -7.09 -2.85
C ILE A 114 -10.31 -8.11 -2.03
#